data_AF-A0A7R8YU09-F1
#
_entry.id   AF-A0A7R8YU09-F1
#
_cell.length_a   1.000
_cell.length_b   1.000
_cell.length_c   1.000
_cell.angle_alpha   90.00
_cell.angle_beta   90.00
_cell.angle_gamma   90.00
#
_symmetry.space_group_name_H-M   'P 1'
#
loop_
_entity.id
_entity.type
_entity.pdbx_description
1 polymer ?
#
loop_
_entity_poly.entity_id
_entity_poly.type
_entity_poly.pdbx_seq_one_letter_code
_entity_poly.pdbx_strand_id
1 'polypeptide(L)'
;MSEEAEKPVEYNLEADSELRFELEAKGEKVFVELKSGFAELFGTELVKGKAYEFTTGAKVAIFTYHGCVLEVKGKTDVLYVAKETPMVQYINCHAALEQMREIAEEKNVQGPIVMVVGPMDVGKTTLCRIFLNYAVRVGRRPMFVDLDIGQGCISIPGTIGAILVERPASLEEGFSQQAPLVYHLGHKSPSSNDALYRIIISKMAEVTLEALQANKKTKASGMIINTCGWVKGGGYRHLLHAAQAFEVGAIFVLDQERLYNELLRDIPAFVKVVLLPKSGGVVERSGASRAEARDIRIKEYFYGHRSPLYPHSFDVKWSDLKIYKIGAPALPDSCMPLGMKAEDNMTKLVAVQPGPNLLHHILAVSFAESIEDDVIQTNVAGFICVTHVDCDRQTITVLSPQPRPLPNVILLLSELQFMDTH
;
A
#
# COMPACT_ATOMS: atom_id res chain seq x y z
N MET A 1 -24.51 -33.50 -7.04
CA MET A 1 -25.55 -32.46 -7.20
C MET A 1 -25.03 -31.51 -8.25
N SER A 2 -25.67 -31.47 -9.41
CA SER A 2 -25.29 -30.59 -10.52
C SER A 2 -25.45 -29.14 -10.06
N GLU A 3 -24.35 -28.38 -10.01
CA GLU A 3 -24.39 -26.92 -9.98
C GLU A 3 -25.23 -26.48 -11.19
N GLU A 4 -26.43 -25.96 -10.96
CA GLU A 4 -27.12 -25.18 -11.98
C GLU A 4 -26.20 -23.99 -12.29
N ALA A 5 -25.49 -24.06 -13.42
CA ALA A 5 -24.65 -22.97 -13.86
C ALA A 5 -25.57 -21.74 -14.03
N GLU A 6 -25.44 -20.77 -13.11
CA GLU A 6 -26.19 -19.53 -13.17
C GLU A 6 -26.02 -18.90 -14.56
N LYS A 7 -27.16 -18.51 -15.14
CA LYS A 7 -27.18 -17.92 -16.48
C LYS A 7 -26.46 -16.58 -16.44
N PRO A 8 -25.57 -16.29 -17.42
CA PRO A 8 -24.97 -14.97 -17.54
C PRO A 8 -26.06 -13.90 -17.73
N VAL A 9 -25.86 -12.74 -17.10
CA VAL A 9 -26.73 -11.57 -17.20
C VAL A 9 -25.96 -10.43 -17.87
N GLU A 10 -26.54 -9.84 -18.91
CA GLU A 10 -25.96 -8.69 -19.60
C GLU A 10 -26.41 -7.37 -18.96
N TYR A 11 -25.47 -6.45 -18.79
CA TYR A 11 -25.66 -5.10 -18.29
C TYR A 11 -25.22 -4.10 -19.36
N ASN A 12 -26.18 -3.33 -19.86
CA ASN A 12 -25.94 -2.21 -20.76
C ASN A 12 -25.66 -0.95 -19.94
N LEU A 13 -24.42 -0.46 -19.99
CA LEU A 13 -24.00 0.76 -19.30
C LEU A 13 -24.02 1.92 -20.30
N GLU A 14 -24.69 3.00 -19.91
CA GLU A 14 -24.61 4.29 -20.62
C GLU A 14 -23.25 4.95 -20.37
N ALA A 15 -22.91 5.96 -21.17
CA ALA A 15 -21.74 6.79 -20.90
C ALA A 15 -21.81 7.39 -19.47
N ASP A 16 -20.64 7.53 -18.84
CA ASP A 16 -20.44 8.08 -17.50
C ASP A 16 -21.12 7.30 -16.35
N SER A 17 -21.38 6.00 -16.57
CA SER A 17 -21.92 5.09 -15.57
C SER A 17 -20.93 3.99 -15.17
N GLU A 18 -21.13 3.42 -13.97
CA GLU A 18 -20.38 2.25 -13.52
C GLU A 18 -21.26 1.14 -12.97
N LEU A 19 -20.88 -0.10 -13.24
CA LEU A 19 -21.45 -1.28 -12.62
C LEU A 19 -20.72 -1.54 -11.31
N ARG A 20 -21.44 -1.46 -10.19
CA ARG A 20 -20.93 -1.76 -8.85
C ARG A 20 -21.41 -3.12 -8.40
N PHE A 21 -20.50 -3.91 -7.85
CA PHE A 21 -20.87 -5.15 -7.17
C PHE A 21 -19.92 -5.52 -6.04
N GLU A 22 -20.45 -6.31 -5.11
CA GLU A 22 -19.76 -6.77 -3.91
C GLU A 22 -19.88 -8.28 -3.75
N LEU A 23 -18.78 -8.90 -3.29
CA LEU A 23 -18.69 -10.32 -2.95
C LEU A 23 -18.29 -10.46 -1.48
N GLU A 24 -19.22 -10.86 -0.64
CA GLU A 24 -19.02 -11.11 0.80
C GLU A 24 -19.07 -12.61 1.13
N ALA A 25 -19.85 -13.38 0.37
CA ALA A 25 -19.99 -14.82 0.58
C ALA A 25 -18.68 -15.58 0.27
N LYS A 26 -18.27 -16.46 1.20
CA LYS A 26 -17.07 -17.30 1.06
C LYS A 26 -17.27 -18.37 -0.02
N GLY A 27 -16.30 -18.49 -0.93
CA GLY A 27 -16.28 -19.53 -1.96
C GLY A 27 -17.05 -19.17 -3.24
N GLU A 28 -17.80 -18.06 -3.24
CA GLU A 28 -18.45 -17.55 -4.44
C GLU A 28 -17.43 -16.91 -5.39
N LYS A 29 -17.70 -17.06 -6.68
CA LYS A 29 -16.90 -16.50 -7.78
C LYS A 29 -17.81 -15.79 -8.76
N VAL A 30 -17.40 -14.60 -9.17
CA VAL A 30 -18.08 -13.85 -10.23
C VAL A 30 -17.14 -13.61 -11.38
N PHE A 31 -17.62 -13.90 -12.58
CA PHE A 31 -16.91 -13.66 -13.83
C PHE A 31 -17.56 -12.49 -14.54
N VAL A 32 -16.73 -11.52 -14.96
CA VAL A 32 -17.18 -10.38 -15.77
C VAL A 32 -16.45 -10.37 -17.10
N GLU A 33 -17.18 -10.20 -18.19
CA GLU A 33 -16.63 -10.09 -19.54
C GLU A 33 -17.16 -8.83 -20.24
N LEU A 34 -16.27 -8.07 -20.87
CA LEU A 34 -16.66 -6.97 -21.75
C LEU A 34 -17.07 -7.52 -23.12
N LYS A 35 -18.35 -7.40 -23.48
CA LYS A 35 -18.88 -7.86 -24.77
C LYS A 35 -18.79 -6.80 -25.87
N SER A 36 -19.05 -5.54 -25.53
CA SER A 36 -18.93 -4.42 -26.47
C SER A 36 -18.68 -3.08 -25.78
N GLY A 37 -18.20 -2.08 -26.54
CA GLY A 37 -17.83 -0.77 -26.01
C GLY A 37 -16.47 -0.77 -25.30
N PHE A 38 -16.27 0.21 -24.41
CA PHE A 38 -15.05 0.38 -23.63
C PHE A 38 -15.40 0.48 -22.15
N ALA A 39 -14.65 -0.20 -21.30
CA ALA A 39 -14.84 -0.17 -19.86
C ALA A 39 -13.50 -0.24 -19.14
N GLU A 40 -13.45 0.26 -17.91
CA GLU A 40 -12.27 0.23 -17.07
C GLU A 40 -12.61 -0.08 -15.62
N LEU A 41 -11.69 -0.76 -14.94
CA LEU A 41 -11.75 -0.98 -13.50
C LEU A 41 -10.61 -0.17 -12.86
N PHE A 42 -10.98 0.91 -12.17
CA PHE A 42 -10.05 1.84 -11.52
C PHE A 42 -8.92 2.33 -12.45
N GLY A 43 -9.27 2.68 -13.68
CA GLY A 43 -8.35 3.18 -14.71
C GLY A 43 -7.65 2.12 -15.56
N THR A 44 -7.74 0.83 -15.21
CA THR A 44 -7.25 -0.26 -16.07
C THR A 44 -8.32 -0.66 -17.08
N GLU A 45 -8.01 -0.60 -18.37
CA GLU A 45 -8.94 -0.97 -19.45
C GLU A 45 -9.23 -2.48 -19.47
N LEU A 46 -10.51 -2.82 -19.67
CA LEU A 46 -10.96 -4.20 -19.87
C LEU A 46 -10.74 -4.62 -21.33
N VAL A 47 -10.27 -5.84 -21.52
CA VAL A 47 -10.09 -6.44 -22.85
C VAL A 47 -11.40 -7.12 -23.25
N LYS A 48 -11.93 -6.74 -24.42
CA LYS A 48 -13.13 -7.36 -24.99
C LYS A 48 -12.94 -8.87 -25.14
N GLY A 49 -13.93 -9.66 -24.69
CA GLY A 49 -13.91 -11.11 -24.74
C GLY A 49 -13.08 -11.81 -23.65
N LYS A 50 -12.34 -11.05 -22.81
CA LYS A 50 -11.61 -11.63 -21.68
C LYS A 50 -12.53 -11.70 -20.47
N ALA A 51 -12.70 -12.91 -19.92
CA ALA A 51 -13.37 -13.12 -18.65
C ALA A 51 -12.42 -12.79 -17.48
N TYR A 52 -12.89 -11.96 -16.55
CA TYR A 52 -12.20 -11.60 -15.33
C TYR A 52 -12.91 -12.22 -14.13
N GLU A 53 -12.21 -13.08 -13.39
CA GLU A 53 -12.73 -13.67 -12.15
C GLU A 53 -12.57 -12.68 -10.99
N PHE A 54 -13.55 -12.66 -10.09
CA PHE A 54 -13.54 -11.95 -8.81
C PHE A 54 -14.01 -12.91 -7.72
N THR A 55 -13.39 -12.82 -6.54
CA THR A 55 -13.63 -13.72 -5.41
C THR A 55 -14.11 -12.97 -4.18
N THR A 56 -14.46 -13.69 -3.12
CA THR A 56 -14.83 -13.14 -1.80
C THR A 56 -13.92 -11.99 -1.36
N GLY A 57 -14.52 -10.91 -0.87
CA GLY A 57 -13.88 -9.67 -0.46
C GLY A 57 -13.79 -8.60 -1.57
N ALA A 58 -14.10 -8.95 -2.82
CA ALA A 58 -14.05 -8.00 -3.92
C ALA A 58 -15.17 -6.95 -3.80
N LYS A 59 -14.77 -5.67 -3.91
CA LYS A 59 -15.67 -4.52 -4.06
C LYS A 59 -15.27 -3.81 -5.34
N VAL A 60 -16.10 -3.92 -6.36
CA VAL A 60 -15.73 -3.62 -7.76
C VAL A 60 -16.63 -2.51 -8.30
N ALA A 61 -16.04 -1.59 -9.07
CA ALA A 61 -16.74 -0.59 -9.84
C ALA A 61 -16.15 -0.53 -11.25
N ILE A 62 -16.88 -1.05 -12.24
CA ILE A 62 -16.46 -1.05 -13.65
C ILE A 62 -17.13 0.12 -14.34
N PHE A 63 -16.34 1.12 -14.71
CA PHE A 63 -16.80 2.40 -15.26
C PHE A 63 -16.65 2.45 -16.78
N THR A 64 -17.47 3.25 -17.46
CA THR A 64 -17.32 3.56 -18.89
C THR A 64 -17.55 5.04 -19.20
N TYR A 65 -16.65 5.64 -19.99
CA TYR A 65 -16.82 7.00 -20.53
C TYR A 65 -17.70 7.05 -21.80
N HIS A 66 -17.93 5.92 -22.47
CA HIS A 66 -18.52 5.88 -23.81
C HIS A 66 -19.74 4.96 -23.94
N GLY A 67 -20.03 4.21 -22.88
CA GLY A 67 -21.00 3.12 -22.89
C GLY A 67 -20.35 1.78 -23.22
N CYS A 68 -20.89 0.72 -22.62
CA CYS A 68 -20.43 -0.64 -22.82
C CYS A 68 -21.51 -1.68 -22.50
N VAL A 69 -21.23 -2.93 -22.88
CA VAL A 69 -22.06 -4.08 -22.49
C VAL A 69 -21.17 -5.07 -21.75
N LEU A 70 -21.51 -5.31 -20.48
CA LEU A 70 -20.83 -6.25 -19.60
C LEU A 70 -21.70 -7.49 -19.42
N GLU A 71 -21.11 -8.67 -19.51
CA GLU A 71 -21.74 -9.91 -19.09
C GLU A 71 -21.21 -10.28 -17.71
N VAL A 72 -22.11 -10.55 -16.76
CA VAL A 72 -21.77 -10.98 -15.40
C VAL A 72 -22.34 -12.37 -15.17
N LYS A 73 -21.52 -13.27 -14.63
CA LYS A 73 -21.89 -14.63 -14.29
C LYS A 73 -21.45 -14.97 -12.86
N GLY A 74 -22.36 -15.51 -12.07
CA GLY A 74 -22.13 -15.88 -10.67
C GLY A 74 -22.87 -14.97 -9.70
N LYS A 75 -22.88 -15.37 -8.44
CA LYS A 75 -23.70 -14.76 -7.40
C LYS A 75 -22.99 -13.56 -6.75
N THR A 76 -23.69 -12.44 -6.68
CA THR A 76 -23.26 -11.21 -6.00
C THR A 76 -24.17 -10.90 -4.82
N ASP A 77 -23.61 -10.34 -3.74
CA ASP A 77 -24.39 -9.87 -2.59
C ASP A 77 -25.10 -8.56 -2.90
N VAL A 78 -24.39 -7.66 -3.60
CA VAL A 78 -24.90 -6.38 -4.08
C VAL A 78 -24.49 -6.22 -5.53
N LEU A 79 -25.41 -5.81 -6.40
CA LEU A 79 -25.11 -5.44 -7.79
C LEU A 79 -26.08 -4.38 -8.27
N TYR A 80 -25.55 -3.26 -8.79
CA TYR A 80 -26.36 -2.19 -9.39
C TYR A 80 -25.52 -1.29 -10.31
N VAL A 81 -26.19 -0.57 -11.21
CA VAL A 81 -25.56 0.45 -12.06
C VAL A 81 -25.69 1.82 -11.39
N ALA A 82 -24.57 2.52 -11.21
CA ALA A 82 -24.52 3.88 -10.69
C ALA A 82 -24.26 4.87 -11.81
N LYS A 83 -25.08 5.93 -11.89
CA LYS A 83 -24.91 7.05 -12.85
C LYS A 83 -24.18 8.26 -12.25
N GLU A 84 -24.18 8.39 -10.93
CA GLU A 84 -23.48 9.47 -10.24
C GLU A 84 -22.10 8.97 -9.77
N THR A 85 -21.05 9.46 -10.42
CA THR A 85 -19.67 9.10 -10.12
C THR A 85 -18.77 10.34 -10.12
N PRO A 86 -17.69 10.34 -9.32
CA PRO A 86 -16.70 11.42 -9.33
C PRO A 86 -15.65 11.28 -10.44
N MET A 87 -15.86 10.40 -11.42
CA MET A 87 -14.85 10.04 -12.43
C MET A 87 -14.47 11.20 -13.36
N VAL A 88 -15.41 12.12 -13.61
CA VAL A 88 -15.15 13.35 -14.39
C VAL A 88 -14.20 14.28 -13.62
N GLN A 89 -14.39 14.45 -12.31
CA GLN A 89 -13.48 15.22 -11.48
C GLN A 89 -12.09 14.57 -11.46
N TYR A 90 -12.02 13.24 -11.35
CA TYR A 90 -10.74 12.52 -11.31
C TYR A 90 -9.96 12.65 -12.63
N ILE A 91 -10.61 12.50 -13.79
CA ILE A 91 -9.92 12.66 -15.07
C ILE A 91 -9.49 14.11 -15.32
N ASN A 92 -10.26 15.10 -14.88
CA ASN A 92 -9.87 16.51 -14.96
C ASN A 92 -8.62 16.80 -14.10
N CYS A 93 -8.55 16.24 -12.90
CA CYS A 93 -7.36 16.33 -12.05
C CYS A 93 -6.16 15.66 -12.73
N HIS A 94 -6.35 14.47 -13.32
CA HIS A 94 -5.30 13.80 -14.07
C HIS A 94 -4.81 14.63 -15.26
N ALA A 95 -5.71 15.23 -16.05
CA ALA A 95 -5.37 16.10 -17.17
C ALA A 95 -4.54 17.32 -16.73
N ALA A 96 -4.89 17.93 -15.59
CA ALA A 96 -4.09 19.02 -15.01
C ALA A 96 -2.69 18.56 -14.59
N LEU A 97 -2.58 17.37 -13.97
CA LEU A 97 -1.27 16.78 -13.66
C LEU A 97 -0.47 16.48 -14.92
N GLU A 98 -1.12 16.04 -16.00
CA GLU A 98 -0.46 15.74 -17.26
C GLU A 98 0.13 16.99 -17.91
N GLN A 99 -0.59 18.12 -17.92
CA GLN A 99 -0.03 19.40 -18.35
C GLN A 99 1.21 19.81 -17.54
N MET A 100 1.21 19.55 -16.22
CA MET A 100 2.40 19.78 -15.39
C MET A 100 3.56 18.88 -15.79
N ARG A 101 3.30 17.61 -16.16
CA ARG A 101 4.32 16.67 -16.65
C ARG A 101 4.90 17.08 -18.00
N GLU A 102 4.08 17.55 -18.93
CA GLU A 102 4.53 18.07 -20.23
C GLU A 102 5.50 19.23 -20.04
N ILE A 103 5.12 20.24 -19.24
CA ILE A 103 5.99 21.38 -18.92
C ILE A 103 7.27 20.91 -18.22
N ALA A 104 7.17 19.93 -17.32
CA ALA A 104 8.31 19.39 -16.61
C ALA A 104 9.29 18.66 -17.54
N GLU A 105 8.79 17.90 -18.50
CA GLU A 105 9.58 17.18 -19.49
C GLU A 105 10.29 18.13 -20.47
N GLU A 106 9.58 19.16 -20.94
CA GLU A 106 10.12 20.22 -21.81
C GLU A 106 11.25 20.99 -21.11
N LYS A 107 11.02 21.42 -19.87
CA LYS A 107 11.99 22.21 -19.08
C LYS A 107 13.02 21.35 -18.36
N ASN A 108 12.92 20.02 -18.44
CA ASN A 108 13.76 19.07 -17.72
C ASN A 108 13.78 19.29 -16.19
N VAL A 109 12.62 19.64 -15.63
CA VAL A 109 12.42 19.83 -14.20
C VAL A 109 11.63 18.69 -13.59
N GLN A 110 11.48 18.72 -12.27
CA GLN A 110 10.72 17.74 -11.52
C GLN A 110 9.24 17.78 -11.91
N GLY A 111 8.67 16.62 -12.23
CA GLY A 111 7.24 16.44 -12.44
C GLY A 111 6.45 16.57 -11.14
N PRO A 112 5.10 16.62 -11.21
CA PRO A 112 4.25 16.85 -10.06
C PRO A 112 4.41 15.74 -9.01
N ILE A 113 4.70 16.14 -7.76
CA ILE A 113 4.63 15.27 -6.59
C ILE A 113 3.32 15.53 -5.87
N VAL A 114 2.50 14.49 -5.76
CA VAL A 114 1.10 14.57 -5.37
C VAL A 114 0.86 13.70 -4.14
N MET A 115 0.10 14.22 -3.18
CA MET A 115 -0.34 13.46 -2.01
C MET A 115 -1.87 13.35 -1.96
N VAL A 116 -2.39 12.16 -1.68
CA VAL A 116 -3.83 11.92 -1.49
C VAL A 116 -4.13 11.70 -0.02
N VAL A 117 -4.96 12.56 0.56
CA VAL A 117 -5.26 12.60 2.01
C VAL A 117 -6.75 12.53 2.28
N GLY A 118 -7.12 12.10 3.48
CA GLY A 118 -8.51 11.94 3.90
C GLY A 118 -8.68 10.84 4.96
N PRO A 119 -9.82 10.79 5.65
CA PRO A 119 -10.08 9.81 6.68
C PRO A 119 -10.12 8.37 6.13
N MET A 120 -10.36 7.39 6.99
CA MET A 120 -10.60 6.01 6.56
C MET A 120 -11.84 5.94 5.65
N ASP A 121 -11.85 5.00 4.70
CA ASP A 121 -13.01 4.67 3.86
C ASP A 121 -13.56 5.82 3.00
N VAL A 122 -12.65 6.58 2.37
CA VAL A 122 -12.99 7.61 1.36
C VAL A 122 -12.46 7.30 -0.04
N GLY A 123 -11.79 6.16 -0.25
CA GLY A 123 -11.29 5.73 -1.55
C GLY A 123 -9.89 6.24 -1.94
N LYS A 124 -9.03 6.62 -0.97
CA LYS A 124 -7.66 7.13 -1.25
C LYS A 124 -6.83 6.20 -2.13
N THR A 125 -6.75 4.91 -1.77
CA THR A 125 -6.00 3.91 -2.53
C THR A 125 -6.56 3.73 -3.95
N THR A 126 -7.89 3.78 -4.09
CA THR A 126 -8.57 3.71 -5.39
C THR A 126 -8.23 4.92 -6.26
N LEU A 127 -8.26 6.13 -5.71
CA LEU A 127 -7.89 7.34 -6.44
C LEU A 127 -6.41 7.31 -6.88
N CYS A 128 -5.51 6.87 -5.98
CA CYS A 128 -4.10 6.68 -6.34
C CYS A 128 -3.96 5.70 -7.51
N ARG A 129 -4.67 4.57 -7.47
CA ARG A 129 -4.67 3.56 -8.55
C ARG A 129 -5.16 4.15 -9.88
N ILE A 130 -6.24 4.92 -9.87
CA ILE A 130 -6.77 5.60 -11.06
C ILE A 130 -5.72 6.57 -11.64
N PHE A 131 -5.15 7.45 -10.82
CA PHE A 131 -4.14 8.41 -11.29
C PHE A 131 -2.88 7.74 -11.86
N LEU A 132 -2.41 6.67 -11.22
CA LEU A 132 -1.27 5.88 -11.70
C LEU A 132 -1.58 5.20 -13.02
N ASN A 133 -2.74 4.54 -13.13
CA ASN A 133 -3.18 3.87 -14.35
C ASN A 133 -3.32 4.85 -15.51
N TYR A 134 -3.95 6.00 -15.30
CA TYR A 134 -4.08 7.03 -16.32
C TYR A 134 -2.72 7.57 -16.77
N ALA A 135 -1.81 7.86 -15.83
CA ALA A 135 -0.46 8.32 -16.15
C ALA A 135 0.29 7.32 -17.04
N VAL A 136 0.20 6.04 -16.74
CA VAL A 136 0.89 5.02 -17.55
C VAL A 136 0.22 4.81 -18.91
N ARG A 137 -1.12 4.94 -19.00
CA ARG A 137 -1.84 4.88 -20.29
C ARG A 137 -1.38 5.95 -21.27
N VAL A 138 -1.01 7.14 -20.78
CA VAL A 138 -0.43 8.22 -21.59
C VAL A 138 1.11 8.17 -21.65
N GLY A 139 1.71 7.04 -21.26
CA GLY A 139 3.13 6.76 -21.47
C GLY A 139 4.08 7.29 -20.39
N ARG A 140 3.56 7.79 -19.26
CA ARG A 140 4.36 8.22 -18.09
C ARG A 140 4.81 7.02 -17.25
N ARG A 141 5.76 7.26 -16.34
CA ARG A 141 6.29 6.29 -15.38
C ARG A 141 6.37 6.91 -13.98
N PRO A 142 5.23 7.20 -13.35
CA PRO A 142 5.22 7.83 -12.03
C PRO A 142 5.73 6.85 -10.95
N MET A 143 6.32 7.41 -9.90
CA MET A 143 6.59 6.66 -8.69
C MET A 143 5.35 6.62 -7.80
N PHE A 144 4.98 5.44 -7.31
CA PHE A 144 3.94 5.30 -6.29
C PHE A 144 4.60 5.09 -4.94
N VAL A 145 4.20 5.88 -3.95
CA VAL A 145 4.61 5.73 -2.55
C VAL A 145 3.38 5.46 -1.70
N ASP A 146 3.46 4.45 -0.84
CA ASP A 146 2.40 4.10 0.09
C ASP A 146 2.87 4.25 1.53
N LEU A 147 2.33 5.26 2.21
CA LEU A 147 2.61 5.56 3.62
C LEU A 147 1.58 4.90 4.56
N ASP A 148 0.57 4.18 4.05
CA ASP A 148 -0.40 3.49 4.91
C ASP A 148 0.16 2.17 5.44
N ILE A 149 0.69 2.20 6.67
CA ILE A 149 1.25 1.00 7.30
C ILE A 149 0.17 -0.03 7.71
N GLY A 150 -1.10 0.37 7.77
CA GLY A 150 -2.19 -0.49 8.24
C GLY A 150 -2.83 -1.31 7.13
N GLN A 151 -2.97 -0.73 5.94
CA GLN A 151 -3.66 -1.33 4.78
C GLN A 151 -2.91 -1.09 3.45
N GLY A 152 -1.62 -0.77 3.51
CA GLY A 152 -0.81 -0.51 2.32
C GLY A 152 -0.77 -1.70 1.35
N CYS A 153 -0.59 -1.40 0.06
CA CYS A 153 -0.68 -2.40 -1.00
C CYS A 153 0.67 -2.80 -1.62
N ILE A 154 1.79 -2.25 -1.14
CA ILE A 154 3.12 -2.56 -1.70
C ILE A 154 3.77 -3.78 -1.05
N SER A 155 3.66 -3.95 0.26
CA SER A 155 4.25 -5.09 0.98
C SER A 155 3.29 -5.60 2.06
N ILE A 156 3.80 -6.33 3.04
CA ILE A 156 3.03 -6.71 4.22
C ILE A 156 2.67 -5.46 5.07
N PRO A 157 1.67 -5.54 5.96
CA PRO A 157 1.38 -4.47 6.91
C PRO A 157 2.60 -4.09 7.75
N GLY A 158 2.56 -2.93 8.41
CA GLY A 158 3.67 -2.43 9.22
C GLY A 158 4.89 -1.96 8.41
N THR A 159 4.68 -1.63 7.14
CA THR A 159 5.72 -1.15 6.23
C THR A 159 5.25 0.12 5.52
N ILE A 160 6.20 0.94 5.08
CA ILE A 160 5.96 1.89 3.99
C ILE A 160 6.73 1.42 2.76
N GLY A 161 6.18 1.68 1.58
CA GLY A 161 6.75 1.17 0.34
C GLY A 161 6.76 2.20 -0.79
N ALA A 162 7.63 1.97 -1.77
CA ALA A 162 7.59 2.66 -3.04
C ALA A 162 7.86 1.71 -4.22
N ILE A 163 7.19 1.96 -5.35
CA ILE A 163 7.40 1.23 -6.62
C ILE A 163 7.38 2.21 -7.80
N LEU A 164 8.14 1.90 -8.84
CA LEU A 164 8.02 2.58 -10.13
C LEU A 164 6.89 1.93 -10.94
N VAL A 165 5.88 2.71 -11.34
CA VAL A 165 4.74 2.16 -12.07
C VAL A 165 4.94 2.36 -13.56
N GLU A 166 5.20 1.26 -14.28
CA GLU A 166 5.50 1.28 -15.72
C GLU A 166 4.39 0.70 -16.60
N ARG A 167 3.44 -0.02 -16.00
CA ARG A 167 2.30 -0.68 -16.67
C ARG A 167 1.04 -0.47 -15.84
N PRO A 168 -0.16 -0.43 -16.47
CA PRO A 168 -1.41 -0.41 -15.72
C PRO A 168 -1.50 -1.60 -14.77
N ALA A 169 -2.14 -1.41 -13.63
CA ALA A 169 -2.39 -2.46 -12.66
C ALA A 169 -3.16 -3.61 -13.32
N SER A 170 -2.69 -4.85 -13.13
CA SER A 170 -3.50 -6.03 -13.38
C SER A 170 -4.79 -5.94 -12.56
N LEU A 171 -5.93 -6.32 -13.13
CA LEU A 171 -7.18 -6.40 -12.38
C LEU A 171 -7.09 -7.42 -11.23
N GLU A 172 -6.21 -8.40 -11.38
CA GLU A 172 -6.08 -9.56 -10.49
C GLU A 172 -5.00 -9.35 -9.42
N GLU A 173 -3.84 -8.83 -9.83
CA GLU A 173 -2.64 -8.75 -8.97
C GLU A 173 -2.24 -7.31 -8.59
N GLY A 174 -2.91 -6.30 -9.15
CA GLY A 174 -2.55 -4.90 -8.93
C GLY A 174 -1.30 -4.48 -9.71
N PHE A 175 -0.52 -3.56 -9.15
CA PHE A 175 0.74 -3.10 -9.78
C PHE A 175 1.84 -4.14 -9.63
N SER A 176 2.73 -4.20 -10.61
CA SER A 176 3.90 -5.07 -10.53
C SER A 176 4.78 -4.66 -9.36
N GLN A 177 5.10 -5.63 -8.50
CA GLN A 177 5.98 -5.45 -7.34
C GLN A 177 7.41 -5.87 -7.66
N GLN A 178 7.91 -5.54 -8.85
CA GLN A 178 9.31 -5.76 -9.19
C GLN A 178 10.18 -4.73 -8.47
N ALA A 179 11.12 -5.22 -7.66
CA ALA A 179 12.09 -4.42 -6.90
C ALA A 179 11.46 -3.24 -6.10
N PRO A 180 10.50 -3.51 -5.17
CA PRO A 180 9.93 -2.46 -4.34
C PRO A 180 10.97 -1.96 -3.33
N LEU A 181 10.96 -0.66 -3.05
CA LEU A 181 11.67 -0.08 -1.92
C LEU A 181 10.77 -0.18 -0.70
N VAL A 182 11.18 -0.93 0.33
CA VAL A 182 10.35 -1.18 1.52
C VAL A 182 11.13 -0.86 2.79
N TYR A 183 10.51 -0.08 3.68
CA TYR A 183 11.02 0.18 5.02
C TYR A 183 10.11 -0.46 6.07
N HIS A 184 10.74 -1.05 7.07
CA HIS A 184 10.05 -1.73 8.16
C HIS A 184 9.77 -0.79 9.34
N LEU A 185 8.52 -0.75 9.78
CA LEU A 185 8.15 -0.15 11.06
C LEU A 185 7.75 -1.19 12.09
N GLY A 186 7.11 -2.28 11.64
CA GLY A 186 6.74 -3.40 12.49
C GLY A 186 5.50 -3.19 13.36
N HIS A 187 4.82 -2.06 13.25
CA HIS A 187 3.61 -1.71 14.01
C HIS A 187 2.35 -1.69 13.13
N LYS A 188 1.18 -1.93 13.73
CA LYS A 188 -0.12 -1.88 13.03
C LYS A 188 -0.68 -0.45 12.84
N SER A 189 -0.15 0.53 13.60
CA SER A 189 -0.61 1.92 13.58
C SER A 189 0.58 2.88 13.72
N PRO A 190 0.59 4.01 12.99
CA PRO A 190 1.65 5.03 13.14
C PRO A 190 1.77 5.55 14.57
N SER A 191 0.65 5.60 15.30
CA SER A 191 0.60 6.06 16.69
C SER A 191 1.41 5.21 17.68
N SER A 192 1.79 3.98 17.30
CA SER A 192 2.62 3.13 18.15
C SER A 192 4.03 3.68 18.30
N ASN A 193 4.54 4.38 17.27
CA ASN A 193 5.87 4.97 17.29
C ASN A 193 5.94 6.15 16.30
N ASP A 194 5.45 7.31 16.74
CA ASP A 194 5.40 8.53 15.92
C ASP A 194 6.80 8.98 15.45
N ALA A 195 7.82 8.81 16.30
CA ALA A 195 9.19 9.20 15.98
C ALA A 195 9.78 8.34 14.84
N LEU A 196 9.62 7.01 14.94
CA LEU A 196 10.04 6.09 13.89
C LEU A 196 9.31 6.38 12.57
N TYR A 197 8.00 6.56 12.61
CA TYR A 197 7.23 6.84 11.40
C TYR A 197 7.68 8.13 10.70
N ARG A 198 8.00 9.18 11.46
CA ARG A 198 8.53 10.44 10.93
C ARG A 198 9.91 10.27 10.27
N ILE A 199 10.82 9.53 10.90
CA ILE A 199 12.16 9.25 10.36
C ILE A 199 12.06 8.48 9.05
N ILE A 200 11.24 7.44 9.05
CA ILE A 200 11.07 6.56 7.89
C ILE A 200 10.37 7.29 6.73
N ILE A 201 9.42 8.19 7.00
CA ILE A 201 8.87 9.10 5.97
C ILE A 201 9.97 9.97 5.36
N SER A 202 10.81 10.61 6.19
CA SER A 202 11.90 11.45 5.68
C SER A 202 12.87 10.64 4.82
N LYS A 203 13.23 9.43 5.25
CA LYS A 203 14.14 8.58 4.50
C LYS A 203 13.54 8.11 3.18
N MET A 204 12.27 7.73 3.18
CA MET A 204 11.55 7.40 1.94
C MET A 204 11.55 8.58 0.98
N ALA A 205 11.28 9.79 1.46
CA ALA A 205 11.29 10.99 0.63
C ALA A 205 12.68 11.26 0.03
N GLU A 206 13.73 11.22 0.84
CA GLU A 206 15.13 11.39 0.39
C GLU A 206 15.47 10.43 -0.76
N VAL A 207 15.28 9.12 -0.55
CA VAL A 207 15.66 8.09 -1.53
C VAL A 207 14.80 8.17 -2.79
N THR A 208 13.50 8.43 -2.65
CA THR A 208 12.60 8.50 -3.80
C THR A 208 12.81 9.76 -4.63
N LEU A 209 13.06 10.92 -4.00
CA LEU A 209 13.41 12.16 -4.70
C LEU A 209 14.72 12.01 -5.48
N GLU A 210 15.72 11.35 -4.90
CA GLU A 210 16.97 11.01 -5.59
C GLU A 210 16.72 10.06 -6.77
N ALA A 211 15.94 8.98 -6.55
CA ALA A 211 15.61 8.01 -7.59
C ALA A 211 14.85 8.63 -8.77
N LEU A 212 14.02 9.66 -8.54
CA LEU A 212 13.37 10.41 -9.62
C LEU A 212 14.38 11.13 -10.51
N GLN A 213 15.53 11.58 -9.98
CA GLN A 213 16.57 12.26 -10.78
C GLN A 213 17.35 11.31 -11.69
N ALA A 214 17.28 10.00 -11.47
CA ALA A 214 18.05 9.02 -12.23
C ALA A 214 17.69 8.96 -13.73
N ASN A 215 16.44 9.29 -14.11
CA ASN A 215 15.98 9.27 -15.49
C ASN A 215 15.02 10.43 -15.78
N LYS A 216 15.28 11.19 -16.85
CA LYS A 216 14.43 12.30 -17.32
C LYS A 216 12.94 11.93 -17.41
N LYS A 217 12.62 10.73 -17.90
CA LYS A 217 11.23 10.28 -18.06
C LYS A 217 10.55 10.08 -16.71
N THR A 218 11.23 9.44 -15.76
CA THR A 218 10.74 9.22 -14.40
C THR A 218 10.63 10.54 -13.65
N LYS A 219 11.65 11.40 -13.75
CA LYS A 219 11.68 12.76 -13.20
C LYS A 219 10.44 13.55 -13.59
N ALA A 220 10.15 13.65 -14.89
CA ALA A 220 9.01 14.41 -15.40
C ALA A 220 7.66 13.73 -15.09
N SER A 221 7.64 12.42 -14.87
CA SER A 221 6.40 11.69 -14.53
C SER A 221 5.90 11.99 -13.12
N GLY A 222 6.82 12.34 -12.21
CA GLY A 222 6.49 12.72 -10.83
C GLY A 222 6.13 11.53 -9.93
N MET A 223 5.41 11.82 -8.86
CA MET A 223 5.12 10.86 -7.79
C MET A 223 3.68 11.00 -7.28
N ILE A 224 3.06 9.89 -6.91
CA ILE A 224 1.75 9.83 -6.27
C ILE A 224 1.90 9.13 -4.92
N ILE A 225 1.47 9.79 -3.85
CA ILE A 225 1.66 9.36 -2.46
C ILE A 225 0.29 9.05 -1.83
N ASN A 226 0.09 7.80 -1.41
CA ASN A 226 -1.05 7.38 -0.59
C ASN A 226 -0.72 7.56 0.90
N THR A 227 -1.68 8.02 1.70
CA THR A 227 -1.51 8.22 3.14
C THR A 227 -2.44 7.34 3.98
N CYS A 228 -2.11 7.17 5.27
CA CYS A 228 -3.00 6.54 6.23
C CYS A 228 -4.26 7.40 6.48
N GLY A 229 -5.31 6.77 7.02
CA GLY A 229 -6.58 7.44 7.35
C GLY A 229 -6.59 8.25 8.66
N TRP A 230 -5.44 8.43 9.31
CA TRP A 230 -5.35 9.17 10.57
C TRP A 230 -5.09 10.65 10.29
N VAL A 231 -6.16 11.47 10.35
CA VAL A 231 -6.12 12.88 9.90
C VAL A 231 -6.18 13.91 11.03
N LYS A 232 -6.15 13.47 12.30
CA LYS A 232 -6.28 14.34 13.48
C LYS A 232 -5.04 14.23 14.37
N GLY A 233 -4.69 15.31 15.07
CA GLY A 233 -3.63 15.29 16.09
C GLY A 233 -2.28 14.83 15.53
N GLY A 234 -1.73 13.72 16.05
CA GLY A 234 -0.50 13.10 15.54
C GLY A 234 -0.55 12.80 14.04
N GLY A 235 -1.65 12.25 13.56
CA GLY A 235 -1.86 11.96 12.14
C GLY A 235 -1.80 13.21 11.25
N TYR A 236 -2.39 14.33 11.69
CA TYR A 236 -2.30 15.60 10.96
C TYR A 236 -0.85 16.11 10.86
N ARG A 237 -0.09 16.01 11.96
CA ARG A 237 1.35 16.36 11.95
C ARG A 237 2.15 15.49 11.00
N HIS A 238 1.81 14.20 10.88
CA HIS A 238 2.43 13.31 9.90
C HIS A 238 2.10 13.71 8.45
N LEU A 239 0.89 14.19 8.17
CA LEU A 239 0.53 14.71 6.84
C LEU A 239 1.34 15.96 6.48
N LEU A 240 1.49 16.90 7.42
CA LEU A 240 2.31 18.10 7.21
C LEU A 240 3.79 17.73 7.01
N HIS A 241 4.31 16.81 7.82
CA HIS A 241 5.67 16.30 7.69
C HIS A 241 5.91 15.63 6.33
N ALA A 242 4.98 14.77 5.88
CA ALA A 242 5.07 14.15 4.57
C ALA A 242 4.99 15.18 3.43
N ALA A 243 4.09 16.16 3.51
CA ALA A 243 4.00 17.24 2.53
C ALA A 243 5.33 17.99 2.36
N GLN A 244 5.99 18.28 3.49
CA GLN A 244 7.27 18.96 3.51
C GLN A 244 8.40 18.07 3.01
N ALA A 245 8.53 16.85 3.54
CA ALA A 245 9.64 15.94 3.24
C ALA A 245 9.68 15.53 1.76
N PHE A 246 8.52 15.28 1.16
CA PHE A 246 8.39 14.93 -0.25
C PHE A 246 8.33 16.13 -1.20
N GLU A 247 8.41 17.36 -0.69
CA GLU A 247 8.27 18.59 -1.50
C GLU A 247 6.98 18.58 -2.35
N VAL A 248 5.85 18.22 -1.72
CA VAL A 248 4.56 18.02 -2.41
C VAL A 248 4.09 19.31 -3.07
N GLY A 249 3.78 19.23 -4.37
CA GLY A 249 3.23 20.35 -5.16
C GLY A 249 1.71 20.40 -5.19
N ALA A 250 1.03 19.27 -4.98
CA ALA A 250 -0.43 19.20 -4.94
C ALA A 250 -0.96 18.16 -3.94
N ILE A 251 -2.06 18.49 -3.27
CA ILE A 251 -2.71 17.64 -2.26
C ILE A 251 -4.19 17.49 -2.62
N PHE A 252 -4.62 16.24 -2.82
CA PHE A 252 -6.03 15.90 -3.04
C PHE A 252 -6.66 15.44 -1.73
N VAL A 253 -7.60 16.21 -1.21
CA VAL A 253 -8.34 15.92 0.02
C VAL A 253 -9.65 15.23 -0.35
N LEU A 254 -9.85 14.00 0.10
CA LEU A 254 -11.07 13.24 -0.15
C LEU A 254 -12.09 13.41 0.99
N ASP A 255 -13.27 13.93 0.63
CA ASP A 255 -14.51 13.95 1.44
C ASP A 255 -14.33 14.47 2.87
N GLN A 256 -13.51 15.52 3.05
CA GLN A 256 -13.24 16.07 4.38
C GLN A 256 -12.93 17.58 4.37
N GLU A 257 -13.97 18.41 4.40
CA GLU A 257 -13.86 19.88 4.36
C GLU A 257 -13.03 20.47 5.50
N ARG A 258 -13.15 19.94 6.72
CA ARG A 258 -12.36 20.42 7.86
C ARG A 258 -10.86 20.25 7.61
N LEU A 259 -10.45 19.07 7.12
CA LEU A 259 -9.05 18.79 6.81
C LEU A 259 -8.57 19.69 5.67
N TYR A 260 -9.40 19.88 4.65
CA TYR A 260 -9.10 20.80 3.54
C TYR A 260 -8.79 22.23 4.04
N ASN A 261 -9.65 22.78 4.91
CA ASN A 261 -9.45 24.12 5.46
C ASN A 261 -8.26 24.20 6.42
N GLU A 262 -7.97 23.15 7.20
CA GLU A 262 -6.77 23.06 8.03
C GLU A 262 -5.50 23.09 7.16
N LEU A 263 -5.46 22.29 6.08
CA LEU A 263 -4.33 22.25 5.14
C LEU A 263 -4.13 23.57 4.40
N LEU A 264 -5.21 24.22 3.94
CA LEU A 264 -5.12 25.54 3.30
C LEU A 264 -4.46 26.60 4.19
N ARG A 265 -4.65 26.50 5.51
CA ARG A 265 -4.07 27.43 6.48
C ARG A 265 -2.61 27.12 6.77
N ASP A 266 -2.27 25.84 6.92
CA ASP A 266 -0.98 25.41 7.48
C ASP A 266 0.07 25.04 6.42
N ILE A 267 -0.33 24.83 5.16
CA ILE A 267 0.58 24.49 4.05
C ILE A 267 0.93 25.74 3.23
N PRO A 268 2.17 25.85 2.69
CA PRO A 268 2.55 26.97 1.83
C PRO A 268 1.62 27.20 0.64
N ALA A 269 1.33 28.47 0.34
CA ALA A 269 0.37 28.87 -0.70
C ALA A 269 0.71 28.41 -2.13
N PHE A 270 1.95 27.98 -2.40
CA PHE A 270 2.32 27.44 -3.70
C PHE A 270 1.78 26.02 -3.92
N VAL A 271 1.52 25.27 -2.85
CA VAL A 271 0.98 23.90 -2.91
C VAL A 271 -0.50 23.97 -3.26
N LYS A 272 -0.91 23.22 -4.29
CA LYS A 272 -2.31 23.18 -4.74
C LYS A 272 -3.11 22.20 -3.89
N VAL A 273 -4.00 22.69 -3.04
CA VAL A 273 -4.91 21.85 -2.26
C VAL A 273 -6.26 21.77 -2.97
N VAL A 274 -6.74 20.57 -3.26
CA VAL A 274 -7.98 20.32 -4.03
C VAL A 274 -8.90 19.42 -3.22
N LEU A 275 -10.12 19.87 -2.93
CA LEU A 275 -11.15 19.04 -2.33
C LEU A 275 -11.85 18.21 -3.42
N LEU A 276 -11.94 16.89 -3.20
CA LEU A 276 -12.59 15.95 -4.09
C LEU A 276 -13.67 15.16 -3.34
N PRO A 277 -14.81 14.86 -3.96
CA PRO A 277 -15.82 13.98 -3.38
C PRO A 277 -15.33 12.53 -3.35
N LYS A 278 -15.77 11.76 -2.35
CA LYS A 278 -15.63 10.30 -2.39
C LYS A 278 -16.62 9.70 -3.38
N SER A 279 -16.30 8.54 -3.93
CA SER A 279 -17.30 7.76 -4.68
C SER A 279 -18.35 7.20 -3.73
N GLY A 280 -19.62 7.22 -4.14
CA GLY A 280 -20.71 6.56 -3.41
C GLY A 280 -20.59 5.03 -3.39
N GLY A 281 -19.66 4.45 -4.16
CA GLY A 281 -19.32 3.02 -4.14
C GLY A 281 -18.27 2.66 -3.09
N VAL A 282 -17.75 3.63 -2.32
CA VAL A 282 -16.82 3.33 -1.22
C VAL A 282 -17.61 2.77 -0.04
N VAL A 283 -17.14 1.62 0.46
CA VAL A 283 -17.79 0.91 1.57
C VAL A 283 -16.96 1.04 2.84
N GLU A 284 -17.63 1.31 3.95
CA GLU A 284 -17.03 1.33 5.27
C GLU A 284 -16.56 -0.06 5.69
N ARG A 285 -15.37 -0.13 6.30
CA ARG A 285 -14.77 -1.41 6.72
C ARG A 285 -14.69 -1.49 8.22
N SER A 286 -15.25 -2.57 8.77
CA SER A 286 -15.12 -2.90 10.19
C SER A 286 -13.66 -3.16 10.59
N GLY A 287 -13.36 -3.02 11.87
CA GLY A 287 -12.04 -3.34 12.42
C GLY A 287 -11.63 -4.81 12.17
N ALA A 288 -12.61 -5.72 12.19
CA ALA A 288 -12.41 -7.14 11.89
C ALA A 288 -12.04 -7.38 10.42
N SER A 289 -12.77 -6.74 9.49
CA SER A 289 -12.44 -6.82 8.05
C SER A 289 -11.03 -6.31 7.74
N ARG A 290 -10.59 -5.23 8.41
CA ARG A 290 -9.21 -4.72 8.28
C ARG A 290 -8.18 -5.69 8.84
N ALA A 291 -8.50 -6.40 9.92
CA ALA A 291 -7.62 -7.42 10.49
C ALA A 291 -7.47 -8.60 9.53
N GLU A 292 -8.58 -9.14 9.03
CA GLU A 292 -8.57 -10.22 8.04
C GLU A 292 -7.80 -9.83 6.77
N ALA A 293 -7.99 -8.61 6.26
CA ALA A 293 -7.24 -8.10 5.11
C ALA A 293 -5.71 -8.04 5.37
N ARG A 294 -5.28 -7.71 6.59
CA ARG A 294 -3.85 -7.75 6.96
C ARG A 294 -3.31 -9.17 6.96
N ASP A 295 -4.08 -10.11 7.50
CA ASP A 295 -3.67 -11.52 7.59
C ASP A 295 -3.60 -12.15 6.20
N ILE A 296 -4.58 -11.87 5.33
CA ILE A 296 -4.55 -12.23 3.92
C ILE A 296 -3.32 -11.65 3.25
N ARG A 297 -2.98 -10.38 3.52
CA ARG A 297 -1.82 -9.74 2.89
C ARG A 297 -0.49 -10.40 3.27
N ILE A 298 -0.35 -10.83 4.51
CA ILE A 298 0.83 -11.60 4.95
C ILE A 298 0.85 -12.96 4.26
N LYS A 299 -0.30 -13.64 4.15
CA LYS A 299 -0.40 -14.91 3.43
C LYS A 299 0.00 -14.78 1.95
N GLU A 300 -0.52 -13.76 1.27
CA GLU A 300 -0.21 -13.48 -0.14
C GLU A 300 1.27 -13.22 -0.38
N TYR A 301 1.97 -12.60 0.57
CA TYR A 301 3.40 -12.36 0.48
C TYR A 301 4.20 -13.68 0.40
N PHE A 302 3.80 -14.72 1.15
CA PHE A 302 4.49 -16.02 1.13
C PHE A 302 3.98 -16.96 0.03
N TYR A 303 2.67 -16.99 -0.19
CA TYR A 303 1.99 -18.02 -1.00
C TYR A 303 1.43 -17.51 -2.33
N GLY A 304 1.52 -16.21 -2.58
CA GLY A 304 0.87 -15.58 -3.73
C GLY A 304 -0.65 -15.50 -3.58
N HIS A 305 -1.31 -14.95 -4.60
CA HIS A 305 -2.77 -14.85 -4.67
C HIS A 305 -3.34 -15.79 -5.75
N ARG A 306 -3.20 -15.40 -7.03
CA ARG A 306 -3.56 -16.27 -8.17
C ARG A 306 -2.37 -17.03 -8.73
N SER A 307 -1.24 -16.34 -8.83
CA SER A 307 0.05 -16.95 -9.14
C SER A 307 0.63 -17.53 -7.85
N PRO A 308 0.60 -18.86 -7.63
CA PRO A 308 1.08 -19.44 -6.40
C PRO A 308 2.59 -19.23 -6.26
N LEU A 309 3.01 -18.86 -5.06
CA LEU A 309 4.40 -18.83 -4.63
C LEU A 309 4.65 -20.03 -3.72
N TYR A 310 5.89 -20.53 -3.74
CA TYR A 310 6.30 -21.73 -3.02
C TYR A 310 7.37 -21.35 -2.01
N PRO A 311 6.99 -20.95 -0.77
CA PRO A 311 7.96 -20.57 0.23
C PRO A 311 8.73 -21.80 0.73
N HIS A 312 9.88 -21.54 1.34
CA HIS A 312 10.80 -22.54 1.86
C HIS A 312 10.77 -22.55 3.38
N SER A 313 10.86 -23.74 3.97
CA SER A 313 10.99 -23.93 5.42
C SER A 313 12.34 -24.56 5.73
N PHE A 314 13.11 -23.95 6.63
CA PHE A 314 14.41 -24.49 7.07
C PHE A 314 14.83 -23.99 8.45
N ASP A 315 15.70 -24.76 9.11
CA ASP A 315 16.28 -24.43 10.41
C ASP A 315 17.43 -23.42 10.29
N VAL A 316 17.49 -22.47 11.23
CA VAL A 316 18.59 -21.52 11.42
C VAL A 316 19.02 -21.52 12.88
N LYS A 317 20.33 -21.52 13.16
CA LYS A 317 20.86 -21.51 14.53
C LYS A 317 20.72 -20.13 15.15
N TRP A 318 20.48 -20.08 16.46
CA TRP A 318 20.42 -18.82 17.21
C TRP A 318 21.74 -18.02 17.12
N SER A 319 22.89 -18.72 17.08
CA SER A 319 24.21 -18.11 16.94
C SER A 319 24.40 -17.30 15.65
N ASP A 320 23.63 -17.63 14.62
CA ASP A 320 23.80 -17.07 13.29
C ASP A 320 22.90 -15.84 13.10
N LEU A 321 22.05 -15.51 14.08
CA LEU A 321 21.04 -14.47 13.98
C LEU A 321 21.32 -13.29 14.91
N LYS A 322 21.08 -12.08 14.41
CA LYS A 322 21.08 -10.85 15.21
C LYS A 322 19.70 -10.21 15.14
N ILE A 323 18.87 -10.48 16.14
CA ILE A 323 17.47 -10.04 16.16
C ILE A 323 17.34 -8.79 17.04
N TYR A 324 16.67 -7.77 16.53
CA TYR A 324 16.45 -6.50 17.23
C TYR A 324 14.98 -6.09 17.18
N LYS A 325 14.53 -5.41 18.22
CA LYS A 325 13.27 -4.68 18.25
C LYS A 325 13.57 -3.18 18.22
N ILE A 326 12.81 -2.42 17.43
CA ILE A 326 12.90 -0.96 17.42
C ILE A 326 12.01 -0.40 18.53
N GLY A 327 12.58 0.48 19.35
CA GLY A 327 11.91 1.10 20.48
C GLY A 327 12.16 0.36 21.79
N ALA A 328 12.72 1.08 22.75
CA ALA A 328 12.84 0.62 24.13
C ALA A 328 11.54 0.90 24.91
N PRO A 329 11.23 0.11 25.95
CA PRO A 329 10.12 0.41 26.86
C PRO A 329 10.24 1.82 27.44
N ALA A 330 9.10 2.50 27.63
CA ALA A 330 9.08 3.82 28.23
C ALA A 330 9.68 3.76 29.64
N LEU A 331 10.75 4.53 29.87
CA LEU A 331 11.33 4.74 31.18
C LEU A 331 10.58 5.88 31.88
N PRO A 332 10.30 5.78 33.19
CA PRO A 332 9.80 6.92 33.97
C PRO A 332 10.74 8.13 33.85
N ASP A 333 10.21 9.35 33.89
CA ASP A 333 11.01 10.58 33.79
C ASP A 333 12.13 10.64 34.85
N SER A 334 11.90 10.05 36.02
CA SER A 334 12.88 9.95 37.11
C SER A 334 14.07 9.04 36.80
N CYS A 335 13.99 8.21 35.76
CA CYS A 335 15.01 7.25 35.34
C CYS A 335 15.69 7.63 34.01
N MET A 336 15.38 8.79 33.42
CA MET A 336 16.03 9.26 32.19
C MET A 336 17.42 9.84 32.48
N PRO A 337 18.48 9.39 31.78
CA PRO A 337 19.80 10.01 31.88
C PRO A 337 19.79 11.47 31.44
N LEU A 338 20.64 12.30 32.07
CA LEU A 338 20.83 13.70 31.70
C LEU A 338 21.18 13.83 30.22
N GLY A 339 20.32 14.50 29.45
CA GLY A 339 20.51 14.79 28.02
C GLY A 339 19.80 13.85 27.05
N MET A 340 19.21 12.73 27.51
CA MET A 340 18.37 11.88 26.65
C MET A 340 16.96 12.45 26.52
N LYS A 341 16.45 12.51 25.28
CA LYS A 341 15.04 12.82 25.02
C LYS A 341 14.23 11.52 24.99
N ALA A 342 12.95 11.60 25.36
CA ALA A 342 12.03 10.45 25.26
C ALA A 342 11.97 9.86 23.83
N GLU A 343 12.15 10.69 22.79
CA GLU A 343 12.22 10.27 21.39
C GLU A 343 13.42 9.36 21.08
N ASP A 344 14.54 9.51 21.79
CA ASP A 344 15.75 8.70 21.59
C ASP A 344 15.52 7.24 22.03
N ASN A 345 14.63 7.03 23.01
CA ASN A 345 14.23 5.67 23.41
C ASN A 345 13.32 5.00 22.38
N MET A 346 12.47 5.78 21.70
CA MET A 346 11.52 5.27 20.71
C MET A 346 12.21 4.71 19.47
N THR A 347 13.45 5.14 19.20
CA THR A 347 14.24 4.73 18.03
C THR A 347 15.48 3.93 18.42
N LYS A 348 15.53 3.40 19.66
CA LYS A 348 16.64 2.57 20.09
C LYS A 348 16.48 1.12 19.59
N LEU A 349 17.55 0.53 19.09
CA LEU A 349 17.61 -0.90 18.80
C LEU A 349 17.85 -1.68 20.10
N VAL A 350 16.94 -2.61 20.40
CA VAL A 350 17.03 -3.50 21.56
C VAL A 350 17.24 -4.92 21.07
N ALA A 351 18.35 -5.55 21.45
CA ALA A 351 18.62 -6.94 21.10
C ALA A 351 17.56 -7.87 21.72
N VAL A 352 17.03 -8.78 20.91
CA VAL A 352 16.05 -9.78 21.32
C VAL A 352 16.74 -11.14 21.33
N GLN A 353 16.75 -11.79 22.48
CA GLN A 353 17.27 -13.14 22.59
C GLN A 353 16.30 -14.11 21.89
N PRO A 354 16.79 -15.01 21.02
CA PRO A 354 15.96 -16.05 20.44
C PRO A 354 15.34 -16.94 21.52
N GLY A 355 14.05 -17.24 21.35
CA GLY A 355 13.29 -18.03 22.31
C GLY A 355 11.82 -18.18 21.91
N PRO A 356 11.00 -18.84 22.75
CA PRO A 356 9.59 -19.12 22.44
C PRO A 356 8.76 -17.87 22.12
N ASN A 357 9.18 -16.70 22.59
CA ASN A 357 8.57 -15.40 22.29
C ASN A 357 8.65 -14.99 20.82
N LEU A 358 9.48 -15.65 20.00
CA LEU A 358 9.57 -15.41 18.57
C LEU A 358 8.55 -16.23 17.77
N LEU A 359 7.90 -17.23 18.38
CA LEU A 359 6.99 -18.10 17.66
C LEU A 359 5.87 -17.29 16.98
N HIS A 360 5.63 -17.58 15.70
CA HIS A 360 4.68 -16.92 14.81
C HIS A 360 4.96 -15.44 14.51
N HIS A 361 6.06 -14.86 14.99
CA HIS A 361 6.40 -13.49 14.64
C HIS A 361 7.03 -13.39 13.25
N ILE A 362 6.69 -12.28 12.57
CA ILE A 362 7.37 -11.85 11.36
C ILE A 362 8.67 -11.14 11.73
N LEU A 363 9.75 -11.48 11.02
CA LEU A 363 11.05 -10.81 11.10
C LEU A 363 11.36 -10.18 9.74
N ALA A 364 11.72 -8.90 9.74
CA ALA A 364 12.19 -8.21 8.55
C ALA A 364 13.71 -8.43 8.40
N VAL A 365 14.14 -8.84 7.21
CA VAL A 365 15.55 -9.05 6.87
C VAL A 365 16.12 -7.73 6.39
N SER A 366 16.96 -7.07 7.19
CA SER A 366 17.55 -5.77 6.84
C SER A 366 18.64 -5.92 5.77
N PHE A 367 18.82 -4.90 4.92
CA PHE A 367 19.99 -4.80 4.05
C PHE A 367 21.24 -4.23 4.75
N ALA A 368 21.16 -3.82 6.02
CA ALA A 368 22.30 -3.25 6.73
C ALA A 368 23.44 -4.28 6.85
N GLU A 369 24.68 -3.87 6.61
CA GLU A 369 25.83 -4.78 6.64
C GLU A 369 26.36 -4.95 8.08
N SER A 370 26.23 -3.90 8.89
CA SER A 370 26.62 -3.86 10.29
C SER A 370 25.49 -3.34 11.19
N ILE A 371 25.56 -3.66 12.48
CA ILE A 371 24.67 -3.07 13.51
C ILE A 371 25.08 -1.63 13.86
N GLU A 372 26.28 -1.24 13.46
CA GLU A 372 26.81 0.13 13.62
C GLU A 372 26.26 1.07 12.54
N ASP A 373 25.70 0.52 11.46
CA ASP A 373 25.00 1.27 10.42
C ASP A 373 23.64 1.76 10.92
N ASP A 374 22.99 2.62 10.13
CA ASP A 374 21.62 3.03 10.40
C ASP A 374 20.61 1.95 10.00
N VAL A 375 20.55 0.87 10.79
CA VAL A 375 19.67 -0.28 10.55
C VAL A 375 18.20 0.14 10.47
N ILE A 376 17.81 1.20 11.18
CA ILE A 376 16.45 1.72 11.21
C ILE A 376 16.10 2.36 9.87
N GLN A 377 16.99 3.19 9.33
CA GLN A 377 16.81 3.85 8.03
C GLN A 377 17.28 3.01 6.84
N THR A 378 17.58 1.72 7.06
CA THR A 378 17.94 0.79 5.99
C THR A 378 16.71 0.02 5.52
N ASN A 379 16.54 -0.09 4.21
CA ASN A 379 15.46 -0.86 3.60
C ASN A 379 15.63 -2.36 3.86
N VAL A 380 14.59 -3.13 3.59
CA VAL A 380 14.58 -4.58 3.85
C VAL A 380 14.61 -5.40 2.57
N ALA A 381 15.30 -6.54 2.62
CA ALA A 381 15.31 -7.54 1.56
C ALA A 381 13.97 -8.29 1.46
N GLY A 382 13.27 -8.38 2.58
CA GLY A 382 11.98 -9.05 2.68
C GLY A 382 11.68 -9.46 4.12
N PHE A 383 10.76 -10.39 4.26
CA PHE A 383 10.23 -10.87 5.53
C PHE A 383 10.27 -12.40 5.61
N ILE A 384 10.50 -12.90 6.81
CA ILE A 384 10.41 -14.32 7.17
C ILE A 384 9.48 -14.49 8.37
N CYS A 385 8.88 -15.66 8.52
CA CYS A 385 8.04 -16.00 9.68
C CYS A 385 8.68 -17.11 10.49
N VAL A 386 8.73 -16.97 11.82
CA VAL A 386 9.19 -18.06 12.70
C VAL A 386 8.04 -19.04 12.92
N THR A 387 8.17 -20.28 12.44
CA THR A 387 7.12 -21.29 12.54
C THR A 387 7.34 -22.29 13.67
N HIS A 388 8.60 -22.46 14.09
CA HIS A 388 8.96 -23.34 15.22
C HIS A 388 10.19 -22.79 15.94
N VAL A 389 10.28 -23.06 17.26
CA VAL A 389 11.43 -22.71 18.10
C VAL A 389 11.85 -23.95 18.87
N ASP A 390 13.09 -24.38 18.67
CA ASP A 390 13.70 -25.51 19.37
C ASP A 390 14.75 -25.00 20.35
N CYS A 391 14.41 -25.03 21.65
CA CYS A 391 15.28 -24.55 22.71
C CYS A 391 16.46 -25.48 23.00
N ASP A 392 16.30 -26.78 22.76
CA ASP A 392 17.32 -27.79 23.05
C ASP A 392 18.43 -27.75 22.00
N ARG A 393 18.04 -27.62 20.72
CA ARG A 393 18.96 -27.50 19.58
C ARG A 393 19.43 -26.06 19.35
N GLN A 394 18.84 -25.08 20.04
CA GLN A 394 19.08 -23.64 19.84
C GLN A 394 18.89 -23.23 18.37
N THR A 395 17.78 -23.66 17.77
CA THR A 395 17.42 -23.38 16.39
C THR A 395 16.02 -22.80 16.30
N ILE A 396 15.77 -21.99 15.27
CA ILE A 396 14.42 -21.61 14.85
C ILE A 396 14.16 -22.16 13.45
N THR A 397 12.94 -22.62 13.19
CA THR A 397 12.50 -22.94 11.83
C THR A 397 11.79 -21.72 11.27
N VAL A 398 12.20 -21.29 10.08
CA VAL A 398 11.66 -20.10 9.42
C VAL A 398 10.97 -20.45 8.11
N LEU A 399 9.84 -19.81 7.85
CA LEU A 399 9.21 -19.72 6.54
C LEU A 399 9.80 -18.52 5.79
N SER A 400 10.39 -18.76 4.62
CA SER A 400 11.10 -17.76 3.83
C SER A 400 10.65 -17.82 2.36
N PRO A 401 10.42 -16.69 1.68
CA PRO A 401 10.12 -16.69 0.24
C PRO A 401 11.28 -17.21 -0.62
N GLN A 402 12.50 -17.21 -0.10
CA GLN A 402 13.71 -17.70 -0.78
C GLN A 402 14.33 -18.86 0.00
N PRO A 403 14.99 -19.82 -0.69
CA PRO A 403 15.70 -20.90 -0.02
C PRO A 403 16.92 -20.37 0.74
N ARG A 404 17.48 -21.19 1.63
CA ARG A 404 18.73 -20.87 2.34
C ARG A 404 19.89 -20.56 1.37
N PRO A 405 20.87 -19.70 1.76
CA PRO A 405 20.92 -18.95 3.01
C PRO A 405 19.98 -17.74 3.01
N LEU A 406 19.70 -17.19 4.20
CA LEU A 406 19.01 -15.90 4.30
C LEU A 406 19.87 -14.81 3.62
N PRO A 407 19.25 -13.80 2.98
CA PRO A 407 19.99 -12.70 2.35
C PRO A 407 20.88 -11.94 3.33
N ASN A 408 20.47 -11.85 4.59
CA ASN A 408 21.22 -11.25 5.68
C ASN A 408 20.79 -11.84 7.03
N VAL A 409 21.55 -11.56 8.08
CA VAL A 409 21.37 -12.08 9.44
C VAL A 409 20.95 -11.01 10.46
N ILE A 410 20.89 -9.74 10.06
CA ILE A 410 20.34 -8.65 10.86
C ILE A 410 18.83 -8.59 10.65
N LEU A 411 18.08 -8.95 11.69
CA LEU A 411 16.64 -9.13 11.65
C LEU A 411 15.92 -8.13 12.57
N LEU A 412 14.84 -7.52 12.09
CA LEU A 412 13.99 -6.62 12.86
C LEU A 412 12.67 -7.32 13.21
N LEU A 413 12.35 -7.39 14.50
CA LEU A 413 11.14 -8.02 15.01
C LEU A 413 9.90 -7.16 14.75
N SER A 414 8.89 -7.75 14.10
CA SER A 414 7.58 -7.14 13.93
C SER A 414 6.61 -7.53 15.05
N GLU A 415 5.67 -6.65 15.39
CA GLU A 415 4.49 -6.98 16.21
C GLU A 415 3.43 -7.77 15.42
N LEU A 416 3.65 -7.96 14.12
CA LEU A 416 2.80 -8.79 13.28
C LEU A 416 3.13 -10.26 13.51
N GLN A 417 2.06 -11.05 13.59
CA GLN A 417 2.13 -12.48 13.76
C GLN A 417 1.41 -13.16 12.60
N PHE A 418 1.91 -14.33 12.21
CA PHE A 418 1.35 -15.18 11.19
C PHE A 418 1.44 -16.64 11.65
N MET A 419 0.28 -17.28 11.78
CA MET A 419 0.20 -18.71 12.04
C MET A 419 0.03 -19.42 10.70
N ASP A 420 1.08 -20.09 10.28
CA ASP A 420 1.06 -20.92 9.08
C ASP A 420 0.27 -22.20 9.39
N THR A 421 -0.97 -22.28 8.89
CA THR A 421 -1.90 -23.40 9.15
C THR A 421 -1.97 -24.40 7.99
N HIS A 422 -0.91 -24.47 7.18
CA HIS A 422 -0.81 -25.39 6.05
C HIS A 422 -0.45 -26.82 6.43
#